data_AF-A0A6J7ZIE2-F1
#
_entry.id   AF-A0A6J7ZIE2-F1
#
_cell.length_a   1.000
_cell.length_b   1.000
_cell.length_c   1.000
_cell.angle_alpha   90.00
_cell.angle_beta   90.00
_cell.angle_gamma   90.00
#
_symmetry.space_group_name_H-M   'P 1'
#
loop_
_entity.id
_entity.type
_entity.pdbx_description
1 polymer ?
#
loop_
_entity_poly.entity_id
_entity_poly.type
_entity_poly.pdbx_seq_one_letter_code
_entity_poly.pdbx_strand_id
1 'polypeptide(L)' 'MDLADATLVLVAEKTGYHQILTLDSDFLFYRIDNQDTFDIIQVP' A
#
# COMPACT_ATOMS: atom_id res chain seq x y z
N MET A 1 5.51 4.83 9.33
CA MET A 1 5.26 3.38 9.24
C MET A 1 4.87 2.85 10.60
N ASP A 2 3.59 2.53 10.72
CA ASP A 2 3.04 1.80 11.84
C ASP A 2 2.83 0.31 11.50
N LEU A 3 2.30 -0.47 12.44
CA LEU A 3 2.05 -1.90 12.23
C LEU A 3 0.98 -2.14 11.15
N ALA A 4 -0.02 -1.27 11.06
CA ALA A 4 -1.10 -1.41 10.10
C ALA A 4 -0.58 -1.25 8.67
N ASP A 5 0.22 -0.21 8.43
CA ASP A 5 0.92 0.05 7.17
C ASP A 5 1.75 -1.16 6.75
N ALA A 6 2.60 -1.66 7.66
CA ALA A 6 3.48 -2.78 7.39
C ALA A 6 2.71 -4.06 7.06
N THR A 7 1.58 -4.31 7.73
CA THR A 7 0.73 -5.46 7.42
C THR A 7 0.08 -5.34 6.05
N LEU A 8 -0.34 -4.14 5.63
CA LEU A 8 -0.90 -3.94 4.30
C LEU A 8 0.13 -4.15 3.19
N VAL A 9 1.36 -3.66 3.39
CA VAL A 9 2.49 -3.93 2.49
C VAL A 9 2.72 -5.43 2.35
N LEU A 10 2.79 -6.15 3.48
CA LEU A 10 3.00 -7.59 3.45
C LEU A 10 1.85 -8.34 2.76
N VAL A 11 0.60 -7.93 2.97
CA VAL A 11 -0.57 -8.53 2.30
C VAL A 11 -0.51 -8.29 0.79
N ALA A 12 -0.15 -7.08 0.36
CA ALA A 12 0.00 -6.75 -1.05
C ALA A 12 1.08 -7.62 -1.72
N GLU A 13 2.26 -7.74 -1.10
CA GLU A 13 3.36 -8.60 -1.57
C GLU A 13 2.95 -10.08 -1.65
N LYS A 14 2.19 -10.58 -0.66
CA LYS A 14 1.77 -12.00 -0.64
C LYS A 14 0.66 -12.34 -1.62
N THR A 15 -0.17 -11.36 -1.97
CA THR A 15 -1.37 -11.58 -2.79
C THR A 15 -1.20 -11.09 -4.23
N GLY A 16 -0.21 -10.24 -4.50
CA GLY A 16 -0.02 -9.55 -5.77
C GLY A 16 -1.05 -8.44 -6.02
N TYR A 17 -1.87 -8.08 -5.03
CA TYR A 17 -2.81 -6.97 -5.14
C TYR A 17 -2.14 -5.67 -4.72
N HIS A 18 -1.89 -4.80 -5.69
CA HIS A 18 -1.23 -3.51 -5.46
C HIS A 18 -2.23 -2.34 -5.29
N GLN A 19 -3.53 -2.61 -5.40
CA GLN A 19 -4.57 -1.60 -5.17
C GLN A 19 -4.85 -1.42 -3.69
N ILE A 20 -4.84 -0.16 -3.25
CA ILE A 20 -5.16 0.20 -1.88
C ILE A 20 -6.22 1.28 -1.85
N LEU A 21 -7.18 1.10 -0.95
CA LEU A 21 -8.12 2.14 -0.57
C LEU A 21 -7.63 2.75 0.73
N THR A 22 -7.18 3.99 0.69
CA THR A 22 -6.73 4.70 1.89
C THR A 22 -7.04 6.18 1.80
N LEU A 23 -7.31 6.79 2.94
CA LEU A 23 -7.39 8.24 3.10
C LEU A 23 -6.03 8.84 3.52
N ASP A 24 -5.07 7.97 3.80
CA ASP A 24 -3.74 8.34 4.24
C ASP A 24 -2.81 8.55 3.04
N SER A 25 -2.19 9.71 2.97
CA SER A 25 -1.22 10.08 1.93
C SER A 25 0.10 9.31 2.04
N ASP A 26 0.41 8.72 3.19
CA ASP A 26 1.72 8.10 3.45
C ASP A 26 1.95 6.86 2.57
N PHE A 27 0.87 6.22 2.09
CA PHE A 27 0.95 5.09 1.15
C PHE A 27 1.49 5.43 -0.23
N LEU A 28 1.63 6.72 -0.57
CA LEU A 28 2.33 7.17 -1.78
C LEU A 28 3.83 6.84 -1.75
N PHE A 29 4.42 6.69 -0.55
CA PHE A 29 5.85 6.47 -0.37
C PHE A 29 6.20 5.01 -0.09
N TYR A 30 5.22 4.18 0.29
CA TYR A 30 5.45 2.76 0.50
C TYR A 30 5.66 2.03 -0.82
N ARG A 31 6.57 1.05 -0.78
CA ARG A 31 6.92 0.21 -1.93
C ARG A 31 6.64 -1.25 -1.62
N ILE A 32 6.07 -1.93 -2.60
CA ILE A 32 5.85 -3.37 -2.65
C ILE A 32 7.08 -3.97 -3.36
N ASP A 33 7.68 -5.00 -2.77
CA ASP A 33 8.88 -5.66 -3.32
C ASP A 33 10.04 -4.68 -3.63
N ASN A 34 10.09 -3.57 -2.88
CA ASN A 34 11.07 -2.48 -3.02
C ASN A 34 11.09 -1.77 -4.40
N GLN A 35 10.10 -2.02 -5.26
CA GLN A 35 10.06 -1.53 -6.64
C GLN A 35 8.74 -0.87 -7.00
N ASP A 36 7.62 -1.51 -6.68
CA ASP A 36 6.30 -1.08 -7.12
C ASP A 36 5.63 -0.19 -6.07
N THR A 37 4.85 0.78 -6.53
CA THR A 37 4.02 1.64 -5.67
C THR A 37 2.60 1.10 -5.64
N PHE A 38 1.85 1.45 -4.60
CA PHE A 38 0.43 1.15 -4.56
C PHE A 38 -0.36 1.95 -5.58
N ASP A 39 -1.36 1.30 -6.18
CA ASP A 39 -2.43 1.95 -6.94
C ASP A 39 -3.48 2.47 -5.96
N ILE A 40 -3.40 3.76 -5.63
CA ILE A 40 -4.30 4.39 -4.66
C ILE A 40 -5.65 4.69 -5.31
N ILE A 41 -6.69 4.08 -4.77
CA ILE A 41 -8.08 4.39 -5.10
C ILE A 41 -8.50 5.59 -4.24
N GLN A 42 -8.65 6.76 -4.87
CA GLN A 42 -9.20 7.93 -4.18
C GLN A 42 -10.73 7.86 -4.11
N VAL A 43 -11.27 8.10 -2.92
CA VAL A 43 -12.71 8.30 -2.73
C VAL A 43 -12.97 9.81 -2.68
N PRO A 44 -13.92 10.33 -3.47
CA PRO A 44 -14.28 11.75 -3.47
C PRO A 44 -14.92 12.22 -2.16
#